data_AF-A0A4Q6I6I9-F1
#
_entry.id   AF-A0A4Q6I6I9-F1
#
_cell.length_a   1.000
_cell.length_b   1.000
_cell.length_c   1.000
_cell.angle_alpha   90.00
_cell.angle_beta   90.00
_cell.angle_gamma   90.00
#
_symmetry.space_group_name_H-M   'P 1'
#
loop_
_entity.id
_entity.type
_entity.pdbx_description
1 polymer ?
#
loop_
_entity_poly.entity_id
_entity_poly.type
_entity_poly.pdbx_seq_one_letter_code
_entity_poly.pdbx_strand_id
1 'polypeptide(L)' 'MGHCTSCAAPRRGLNRGHDDLPFILYGGPPYNVYSSGYADLLGEVATPAEAAALVVRHLPPNVVMESGEVPVLGD' A
#
# COMPACT_ATOMS: atom_id res chain seq x y z
N MET A 1 -22.92 33.66 10.14
CA MET A 1 -21.57 33.19 10.55
C MET A 1 -21.38 31.82 9.94
N GLY A 2 -20.81 31.77 8.73
CA GLY A 2 -20.63 30.53 7.98
C GLY A 2 -19.42 29.78 8.49
N HIS A 3 -19.61 28.57 9.01
CA HIS A 3 -18.50 27.70 9.37
C HIS A 3 -17.97 27.07 8.08
N CYS A 4 -16.82 27.55 7.60
CA CYS A 4 -16.03 26.84 6.61
C CYS A 4 -15.48 25.58 7.27
N THR A 5 -16.20 24.45 7.17
CA THR A 5 -15.73 23.13 7.61
C THR A 5 -14.68 22.52 6.67
N SER A 6 -14.14 23.32 5.74
CA SER A 6 -13.06 22.93 4.82
C SER A 6 -11.67 23.07 5.47
N CYS A 7 -11.54 22.61 6.71
CA CYS A 7 -10.24 22.32 7.34
C CYS A 7 -10.04 20.80 7.54
N ALA A 8 -10.98 19.96 7.11
CA ALA A 8 -10.74 18.53 7.01
C ALA A 8 -9.79 18.29 5.83
N ALA A 9 -8.54 17.95 6.14
CA ALA A 9 -7.62 17.32 5.20
C ALA A 9 -8.38 16.28 4.34
N PRO A 10 -8.05 16.16 3.05
CA PRO A 10 -8.88 15.47 2.07
C PRO A 10 -9.23 14.07 2.58
N ARG A 11 -10.48 13.66 2.39
CA ARG A 11 -10.89 12.26 2.58
C ARG A 11 -10.16 11.39 1.54
N ARG A 12 -8.86 11.11 1.79
CA ARG A 12 -8.04 10.09 1.10
C ARG A 12 -8.62 8.73 1.48
N GLY A 13 -9.76 8.36 0.92
CA GLY A 13 -10.59 7.32 1.55
C GLY A 13 -11.57 6.58 0.67
N LEU A 14 -11.50 6.69 -0.66
CA LEU A 14 -12.36 5.88 -1.53
C LEU A 14 -11.59 5.05 -2.57
N ASN A 15 -10.32 4.72 -2.30
CA ASN A 15 -9.55 3.72 -3.07
C ASN A 15 -8.46 3.00 -2.24
N ARG A 16 -8.70 2.77 -0.94
CA ARG A 16 -7.70 2.28 0.05
C ARG A 16 -7.35 0.78 -0.01
N GLY A 17 -7.64 0.12 -1.12
CA GLY A 17 -7.34 -1.32 -1.27
C GLY A 17 -6.22 -1.59 -2.26
N HIS A 18 -6.17 -0.80 -3.33
CA HIS A 18 -5.42 -1.15 -4.53
C HIS A 18 -4.22 -0.23 -4.79
N ASP A 19 -4.27 1.00 -4.29
CA ASP A 19 -3.23 2.01 -4.57
C ASP A 19 -2.21 2.17 -3.42
N ASP A 20 -2.38 1.43 -2.31
CA ASP A 20 -1.52 1.51 -1.12
C ASP A 20 -0.32 0.54 -1.19
N LEU A 21 0.44 0.61 -2.29
CA LEU A 21 1.61 -0.25 -2.50
C LEU A 21 2.90 0.40 -1.96
N PRO A 22 3.76 -0.38 -1.26
CA PRO A 22 5.10 0.07 -0.93
C PRO A 22 5.98 0.19 -2.19
N PHE A 23 6.96 1.09 -2.16
CA PHE A 23 7.85 1.33 -3.29
C PHE A 23 9.28 1.60 -2.84
N ILE A 24 10.21 1.40 -3.77
CA ILE A 24 11.65 1.62 -3.57
C ILE A 24 12.00 3.02 -4.06
N LEU A 25 12.52 3.87 -3.18
CA LEU A 25 13.14 5.13 -3.56
C LEU A 25 14.55 4.86 -4.09
N TYR A 26 14.79 5.24 -5.34
CA TYR A 26 16.08 5.08 -5.99
C TYR A 26 16.98 6.29 -5.71
N GLY A 27 18.07 6.07 -4.98
CA GLY A 27 19.01 7.13 -4.56
C GLY A 27 20.41 6.60 -4.27
N GLY A 28 20.94 5.69 -5.09
CA GLY A 28 22.16 4.95 -4.77
C GLY A 28 22.01 4.06 -3.53
N PRO A 29 23.00 3.22 -3.20
CA PRO A 29 22.99 2.51 -1.92
C PRO A 29 23.13 3.52 -0.77
N PRO A 30 22.33 3.42 0.30
CA PRO A 30 21.27 2.43 0.55
C PRO A 30 19.93 2.76 -0.16
N TYR A 31 19.22 1.70 -0.57
CA TYR A 31 17.86 1.74 -1.10
C TYR A 31 16.86 1.84 0.04
N ASN A 32 15.96 2.82 -0.05
CA ASN A 32 14.98 3.08 0.99
C ASN A 32 13.60 2.64 0.51
N VAL A 33 12.90 1.83 1.30
CA VAL A 33 11.59 1.30 0.97
C VAL A 33 10.55 1.99 1.83
N TYR A 34 9.58 2.64 1.19
CA TYR A 34 8.51 3.38 1.86
C TYR A 34 7.16 2.71 1.67
N SER A 35 6.26 2.94 2.61
CA SER A 35 4.83 2.69 2.43
C SER A 35 4.22 3.72 1.46
N SER A 36 2.96 3.52 1.08
CA SER A 36 2.29 4.35 0.10
C SER A 36 2.34 5.85 0.46
N GLY A 37 2.61 6.68 -0.55
CA GLY A 37 2.68 8.12 -0.38
C GLY A 37 3.76 8.62 0.60
N TYR A 38 4.83 7.86 0.84
CA TYR A 38 5.89 8.17 1.81
C TYR A 38 5.40 8.27 3.26
N ALA A 39 4.33 7.55 3.62
CA ALA A 39 3.78 7.65 4.97
C ALA A 39 4.77 7.15 6.04
N ASP A 40 5.46 6.03 5.78
CA ASP A 40 6.40 5.40 6.71
C ASP A 40 7.60 4.80 5.97
N LEU A 41 8.78 4.83 6.59
CA LEU A 41 9.96 4.11 6.13
C LEU A 41 9.90 2.66 6.64
N LEU A 42 9.81 1.70 5.72
CA LEU A 42 9.72 0.28 6.02
C LEU A 42 11.10 -0.38 6.21
N GLY A 43 12.13 0.17 5.57
CA GLY A 43 13.51 -0.24 5.78
C GLY A 43 14.49 0.35 4.76
N GLU A 44 15.77 0.19 5.07
CA GLU A 44 16.91 0.62 4.23
C GLU A 44 17.82 -0.59 4.00
N VAL A 45 18.22 -0.81 2.75
CA VAL A 45 18.98 -2.00 2.34
C VAL A 45 20.04 -1.67 1.29
N ALA A 46 21.10 -2.47 1.21
CA ALA A 46 22.26 -2.14 0.37
C ALA A 46 22.06 -2.57 -1.09
N THR A 47 21.17 -3.51 -1.36
CA THR A 47 21.01 -4.12 -2.69
C THR A 47 19.58 -3.99 -3.23
N PRO A 48 19.41 -3.94 -4.57
CA PRO A 48 18.07 -3.96 -5.18
C PRO A 48 17.26 -5.22 -4.83
N ALA A 49 17.95 -6.37 -4.69
CA ALA A 49 17.29 -7.64 -4.40
C ALA A 49 16.68 -7.65 -2.99
N GLU A 50 17.39 -7.14 -1.99
CA GLU A 50 16.87 -6.97 -0.63
C GLU A 50 15.70 -5.98 -0.61
N ALA A 51 15.78 -4.91 -1.41
CA ALA A 51 14.71 -3.92 -1.49
C ALA A 51 13.43 -4.53 -2.06
N ALA A 52 13.55 -5.32 -3.12
CA ALA A 52 12.42 -6.06 -3.70
C ALA A 52 11.83 -7.06 -2.70
N ALA A 53 12.66 -7.80 -1.96
CA ALA A 53 12.19 -8.72 -0.92
C ALA A 53 11.40 -7.98 0.18
N LEU A 54 11.87 -6.79 0.57
CA LEU A 54 11.20 -5.96 1.58
C LEU A 54 9.86 -5.43 1.05
N VAL A 55 9.80 -4.97 -0.20
CA VAL A 55 8.52 -4.60 -0.85
C VAL A 55 7.53 -5.76 -0.83
N VAL A 56 7.95 -6.95 -1.29
CA VAL A 56 7.06 -8.14 -1.35
C VAL A 56 6.52 -8.52 0.02
N ARG A 57 7.36 -8.45 1.07
CA ARG A 57 6.94 -8.70 2.45
C ARG A 57 5.86 -7.73 2.93
N HIS A 58 5.88 -6.50 2.44
CA HIS A 58 4.97 -5.42 2.84
C HIS A 58 3.83 -5.19 1.85
N LEU A 59 3.68 -6.04 0.82
CA LEU A 59 2.53 -5.97 -0.06
C LEU A 59 1.25 -6.22 0.74
N PRO A 60 0.18 -5.45 0.48
CA PRO A 60 -1.14 -5.81 0.99
C PRO A 60 -1.50 -7.22 0.50
N PRO A 61 -2.21 -8.02 1.31
CA PRO A 61 -2.68 -9.31 0.86
C PRO A 61 -3.47 -9.12 -0.44
N ASN A 62 -3.28 -10.03 -1.40
CA ASN A 62 -4.08 -10.02 -2.61
C ASN A 62 -5.53 -10.21 -2.17
N VAL A 63 -6.31 -9.13 -2.15
CA VAL A 63 -7.75 -9.22 -2.27
C VAL A 63 -7.99 -9.72 -3.68
N VAL A 64 -7.90 -11.05 -3.83
CA VAL A 64 -8.81 -11.70 -4.76
C VAL A 64 -10.18 -11.21 -4.34
N MET A 65 -10.70 -10.23 -5.07
CA MET A 65 -12.13 -10.09 -5.19
C MET A 65 -12.53 -11.47 -5.68
N GLU A 66 -12.98 -12.30 -4.75
CA GLU A 66 -13.53 -13.62 -5.02
C GLU A 66 -14.79 -13.37 -5.85
N SER A 67 -14.58 -13.13 -7.14
CA SER A 67 -15.60 -13.09 -8.14
C SER A 67 -16.00 -14.54 -8.40
N GLY A 68 -16.72 -15.12 -7.44
CA GLY A 68 -17.43 -16.39 -7.63
C GLY A 68 -17.12 -17.47 -6.61
N GLU A 69 -17.72 -17.39 -5.42
CA GLU A 69 -18.15 -18.61 -4.74
C GLU A 69 -19.56 -18.94 -5.25
N VAL A 70 -19.65 -19.96 -6.11
CA VAL A 70 -20.91 -20.65 -6.38
C VAL A 70 -21.24 -21.49 -5.15
N PRO A 71 -22.42 -21.37 -4.52
CA PRO A 71 -22.79 -22.28 -3.46
C PRO A 71 -22.98 -23.67 -4.08
N VAL A 72 -22.06 -24.58 -3.78
CA VAL A 72 -22.31 -26.01 -3.91
C VAL A 72 -23.38 -26.39 -2.89
N LEU A 73 -24.64 -26.41 -3.33
CA LEU A 73 -25.72 -27.02 -2.58
C LEU A 73 -25.50 -28.53 -2.61
N GLY A 74 -24.79 -29.03 -1.58
CA GLY A 74 -24.62 -30.44 -1.28
C GLY A 74 -25.63 -30.87 -0.23
N ASP A 75 -26.43 -31.88 -0.63
CA ASP A 75 -27.49 -32.66 0.06
C ASP A 75 -28.84 -31.97 0.33
#